data_AF-A0A2V7B5U6-F1
#
_entry.id   AF-A0A2V7B5U6-F1
#
_cell.length_a   1.000
_cell.length_b   1.000
_cell.length_c   1.000
_cell.angle_alpha   90.00
_cell.angle_beta   90.00
_cell.angle_gamma   90.00
#
_symmetry.space_group_name_H-M   'P 1'
#
loop_
_entity.id
_entity.type
_entity.pdbx_description
1 polymer ?
#
loop_
_entity_poly.entity_id
_entity_poly.type
_entity_poly.pdbx_seq_one_letter_code
_entity_poly.pdbx_strand_id
1 'polypeptide(L)' 'MLDAPFRSARQLAADIKKKKIGCLELLDLYLARVEKYDGALNAVVVRDFERARTRARAADRALAKR' A
#
# COMPACT_ATOMS: atom_id res chain seq x y z
N MET A 1 0.56 -16.82 -5.75
CA MET A 1 -0.18 -15.91 -4.84
C MET A 1 0.83 -15.00 -4.15
N LEU A 2 0.67 -13.67 -4.30
CA LEU A 2 1.29 -12.57 -3.53
C LEU A 2 2.84 -12.39 -3.51
N ASP A 3 3.46 -12.15 -4.67
CA ASP A 3 4.79 -11.48 -4.75
C ASP A 3 4.71 -9.94 -4.73
N ALA A 4 3.49 -9.37 -4.69
CA ALA A 4 3.27 -7.92 -4.70
C ALA A 4 4.19 -7.13 -3.74
N PRO A 5 4.39 -7.52 -2.47
CA PRO A 5 5.23 -6.73 -1.56
C PRO A 5 6.71 -6.65 -1.94
N PHE A 6 7.20 -7.60 -2.74
CA PHE A 6 8.59 -7.66 -3.20
C PHE A 6 8.77 -7.14 -4.63
N ARG A 7 7.68 -6.70 -5.29
CA ARG A 7 7.75 -6.04 -6.59
C ARG A 7 8.36 -4.65 -6.45
N SER A 8 9.01 -4.20 -7.51
CA SER A 8 9.52 -2.83 -7.56
C SER A 8 8.38 -1.81 -7.49
N ALA A 9 8.68 -0.62 -6.98
CA ALA A 9 7.73 0.50 -6.94
C ALA A 9 7.15 0.82 -8.33
N ARG A 10 7.94 0.65 -9.40
CA ARG A 10 7.50 0.85 -10.78
C ARG A 10 6.47 -0.19 -11.22
N GLN A 11 6.66 -1.45 -10.86
CA GLN A 11 5.69 -2.52 -11.15
C GLN A 11 4.38 -2.30 -10.40
N LEU A 12 4.46 -1.94 -9.11
CA LEU A 12 3.28 -1.62 -8.30
C LEU A 12 2.50 -0.42 -8.85
N ALA A 13 3.19 0.66 -9.22
CA ALA A 13 2.57 1.81 -9.85
C ALA A 13 1.92 1.47 -11.20
N ALA A 14 2.53 0.59 -11.99
CA ALA A 14 1.96 0.11 -13.24
C ALA A 14 0.70 -0.76 -13.01
N ASP A 15 0.70 -1.61 -11.98
CA ASP A 15 -0.45 -2.44 -11.61
C ASP A 15 -1.62 -1.58 -11.09
N ILE A 16 -1.34 -0.53 -10.32
CA ILE A 16 -2.34 0.48 -9.91
C ILE A 16 -2.92 1.17 -11.14
N LYS A 17 -2.07 1.65 -12.06
CA LYS A 17 -2.53 2.32 -13.29
C LYS A 17 -3.39 1.40 -14.16
N LYS A 18 -3.08 0.11 -14.20
CA LYS A 18 -3.86 -0.92 -14.90
C LYS A 18 -5.12 -1.36 -14.13
N LYS A 19 -5.42 -0.75 -12.98
CA LYS A 19 -6.54 -1.11 -12.09
C LYS A 19 -6.52 -2.58 -11.68
N LYS A 20 -5.33 -3.20 -11.63
CA LYS A 20 -5.15 -4.58 -11.16
C LYS A 20 -5.12 -4.69 -9.64
N ILE A 21 -4.72 -3.60 -8.98
CA ILE A 21 -4.68 -3.46 -7.52
C ILE A 21 -5.06 -2.03 -7.16
N GLY A 22 -5.89 -1.85 -6.14
CA GLY A 22 -6.19 -0.52 -5.57
C GLY A 22 -5.03 0.03 -4.74
N CYS A 23 -4.93 1.36 -4.65
CA CYS A 23 -4.01 2.02 -3.71
C CYS A 23 -4.32 1.62 -2.28
N LEU A 24 -5.61 1.53 -1.92
CA LEU A 24 -6.04 1.09 -0.59
C LEU A 24 -5.65 -0.38 -0.32
N GLU A 25 -5.90 -1.27 -1.26
CA GLU A 25 -5.55 -2.70 -1.13
C GLU A 25 -4.04 -2.89 -0.98
N LEU A 26 -3.23 -2.15 -1.74
CA LEU A 26 -1.78 -2.20 -1.62
C LEU A 26 -1.31 -1.67 -0.26
N LEU A 27 -1.93 -0.60 0.25
CA LEU A 27 -1.62 -0.08 1.57
C LEU A 27 -1.93 -1.12 2.66
N ASP A 28 -3.14 -1.67 2.66
CA ASP A 28 -3.58 -2.65 3.66
C ASP A 28 -2.68 -3.89 3.68
N LEU A 29 -2.19 -4.32 2.51
CA LEU A 29 -1.19 -5.39 2.40
C LEU A 29 0.11 -5.06 3.14
N TYR A 30 0.62 -3.85 3.03
CA TYR A 30 1.84 -3.44 3.73
C TYR A 30 1.60 -3.22 5.22
N LEU A 31 0.44 -2.69 5.61
CA LEU A 31 0.07 -2.54 7.02
C LEU A 31 0.01 -3.88 7.73
N ALA A 32 -0.63 -4.89 7.14
CA ALA A 32 -0.65 -6.25 7.69
C ALA A 32 0.75 -6.86 7.87
N ARG A 33 1.70 -6.50 7.00
CA ARG A 33 3.11 -6.92 7.15
C ARG A 33 3.80 -6.17 8.28
N VAL A 34 3.57 -4.87 8.42
CA VAL A 34 4.09 -4.08 9.54
C VAL A 34 3.58 -4.69 10.85
N GLU A 35 2.28 -4.95 10.98
CA GLU A 35 1.71 -5.58 12.17
C GLU A 35 2.33 -6.94 12.48
N LYS A 36 2.63 -7.74 11.45
CA LYS A 36 3.20 -9.08 11.61
C LYS A 36 4.69 -9.08 11.98
N TYR A 37 5.50 -8.19 11.41
CA TYR A 37 6.96 -8.28 11.47
C TYR A 37 7.62 -7.17 12.31
N ASP A 38 6.97 -6.01 12.47
CA ASP A 38 7.56 -4.85 13.14
C ASP A 38 7.80 -5.07 14.62
N GLY A 39 7.08 -6.00 15.27
CA GLY A 39 7.32 -6.34 16.67
C GLY A 39 8.73 -6.88 16.95
N ALA A 40 9.32 -7.61 15.99
CA ALA A 40 10.68 -8.16 16.11
C ALA A 40 11.73 -7.23 15.48
N LEU A 41 11.39 -6.52 14.40
CA LEU A 41 12.31 -5.62 13.72
C LEU A 41 12.46 -4.25 14.41
N ASN A 42 11.40 -3.77 15.06
CA ASN A 42 11.31 -2.41 15.59
C ASN A 42 11.70 -1.34 14.56
N ALA A 43 11.19 -1.46 13.33
CA ALA A 43 11.58 -0.64 12.19
C ALA A 43 10.68 0.59 11.98
N VAL A 44 9.45 0.57 12.50
CA VAL A 44 8.46 1.64 12.33
C VAL A 44 8.21 2.37 13.64
N VAL A 45 8.82 3.56 13.76
CA VAL A 45 8.70 4.40 14.98
C VAL A 45 7.34 5.10 15.08
N VAL A 46 6.75 5.50 13.95
CA VAL A 46 5.49 6.27 13.91
C VAL A 46 4.48 5.55 13.01
N ARG A 47 3.29 5.28 13.56
CA ARG A 47 2.20 4.57 12.88
C ARG A 47 1.02 5.51 12.60
N ASP A 48 1.07 6.22 11.48
CA ASP A 48 -0.01 7.11 11.03
C ASP A 48 -0.87 6.44 9.93
N PHE A 49 -1.57 5.37 10.33
CA PHE A 49 -2.33 4.53 9.40
C PHE A 49 -3.60 5.21 8.87
N GLU A 50 -4.25 6.05 9.68
CA GLU A 50 -5.45 6.80 9.29
C GLU A 50 -5.15 7.80 8.16
N ARG A 51 -4.07 8.57 8.30
CA ARG A 51 -3.66 9.51 7.26
C ARG A 51 -3.19 8.78 6.01
N ALA A 52 -2.49 7.65 6.16
CA ALA A 52 -2.10 6.80 5.03
C ALA A 52 -3.33 6.29 4.26
N ARG A 53 -4.36 5.79 4.96
CA ARG A 53 -5.63 5.34 4.36
C ARG A 53 -6.33 6.49 3.62
N THR A 54 -6.37 7.68 4.21
CA THR A 54 -6.99 8.86 3.59
C THR A 54 -6.31 9.22 2.27
N ARG A 55 -4.96 9.20 2.24
CA ARG A 55 -4.17 9.46 1.02
C ARG A 55 -4.36 8.37 -0.03
N ALA A 56 -4.41 7.11 0.37
CA ALA A 56 -4.65 5.99 -0.55
C ALA A 56 -6.01 6.11 -1.24
N ARG A 57 -7.08 6.39 -0.48
CA ARG A 57 -8.42 6.65 -1.05
C ARG A 57 -8.42 7.86 -2.00
N ALA A 58 -7.69 8.92 -1.66
CA ALA A 58 -7.57 10.08 -2.54
C ALA A 58 -6.85 9.74 -3.87
N ALA A 59 -5.79 8.92 -3.81
CA ALA A 59 -5.09 8.43 -4.99
C ALA A 59 -5.97 7.55 -5.87
N ASP A 60 -6.75 6.63 -5.28
CA ASP A 60 -7.72 5.81 -6.01
C ASP A 60 -8.79 6.67 -6.69
N ARG A 61 -9.33 7.69 -6.00
CA ARG A 61 -10.27 8.64 -6.60
C ARG A 61 -9.65 9.44 -7.74
N ALA A 62 -8.38 9.86 -7.61
CA ALA A 62 -7.69 10.58 -8.67
C ALA A 62 -7.46 9.70 -9.90
N LEU A 63 -7.19 8.40 -9.71
CA LEU A 63 -7.07 7.43 -10.78
C LEU A 63 -8.41 7.15 -11.48
N ALA A 64 -9.52 7.15 -10.73
CA ALA A 64 -10.85 6.95 -11.28
C ALA A 64 -11.37 8.13 -12.11
N LYS A 65 -10.86 9.35 -11.86
CA LYS A 65 -11.19 10.58 -12.60
C LYS A 65 -10.40 10.76 -13.90
N ARG A 66 -9.52 9.83 -14.24
CA ARG A 66 -8.56 9.92 -15.36
C ARG A 66 -8.92 8.92 -16.45
#